data_AF-A0A957DC18-F1
#
_entry.id   AF-A0A957DC18-F1
#
_cell.length_a   1.000
_cell.length_b   1.000
_cell.length_c   1.000
_cell.angle_alpha   90.00
_cell.angle_beta   90.00
_cell.angle_gamma   90.00
#
_symmetry.space_group_name_H-M   'P 1'
#
loop_
_entity.id
_entity.type
_entity.pdbx_description
1 polymer ?
#
loop_
_entity_poly.entity_id
_entity_poly.type
_entity_poly.pdbx_seq_one_letter_code
_entity_poly.pdbx_strand_id
1 'polypeptide(L)'
;AMIPAGIGGGILQPAINSLITKRVTQRETGGILGISSAFLSAANALAPLIGGAIFQAMGATAPFIFWGLLMAVLLALALRWITAGAEEMPPAPQSAT
;
A
#
# COMPACT_ATOMS: atom_id res chain seq x y z
N ALA A 1 -15.39 -9.04 10.93
CA ALA A 1 -14.20 -8.97 10.05
C ALA A 1 -13.89 -7.58 9.47
N MET A 2 -14.84 -6.62 9.45
CA MET A 2 -14.63 -5.31 8.79
C MET A 2 -13.76 -4.33 9.59
N ILE A 3 -13.63 -4.48 10.92
CA ILE A 3 -12.87 -3.53 11.75
C ILE A 3 -11.36 -3.55 11.42
N PRO A 4 -10.66 -4.71 11.41
CA PRO A 4 -9.23 -4.73 11.09
C PRO A 4 -8.93 -4.27 9.66
N ALA A 5 -9.77 -4.68 8.70
CA ALA A 5 -9.61 -4.30 7.30
C ALA A 5 -9.85 -2.80 7.08
N GLY A 6 -10.85 -2.23 7.74
CA GLY A 6 -11.14 -0.79 7.68
C GLY A 6 -10.04 0.06 8.30
N ILE A 7 -9.51 -0.34 9.46
CA ILE A 7 -8.37 0.33 10.10
C ILE A 7 -7.12 0.24 9.21
N GLY A 8 -6.80 -0.95 8.72
CA GLY A 8 -5.64 -1.16 7.86
C GLY A 8 -5.71 -0.34 6.58
N GLY A 9 -6.82 -0.42 5.84
CA GLY A 9 -7.02 0.37 4.62
C GLY A 9 -7.03 1.88 4.87
N GLY A 10 -7.68 2.32 5.94
CA GLY A 10 -7.80 3.73 6.31
C GLY A 10 -6.47 4.37 6.73
N ILE A 11 -5.53 3.61 7.28
CA ILE A 11 -4.17 4.10 7.61
C ILE A 11 -3.25 4.02 6.40
N LEU A 12 -3.33 2.95 5.62
CA LEU A 12 -2.38 2.68 4.55
C LEU A 12 -2.46 3.71 3.42
N GLN A 13 -3.67 4.11 3.03
CA GLN A 13 -3.87 5.05 1.92
C GLN A 13 -3.29 6.45 2.18
N PRO A 14 -3.56 7.12 3.33
CA PRO A 14 -2.91 8.39 3.64
C PRO A 14 -1.40 8.24 3.87
N ALA A 15 -0.93 7.12 4.44
CA ALA A 15 0.50 6.88 4.61
C ALA A 15 1.24 6.78 3.27
N ILE A 16 0.71 6.04 2.30
CA ILE A 16 1.27 5.95 0.94
C ILE A 16 1.29 7.33 0.28
N ASN A 17 0.19 8.07 0.33
CA ASN A 17 0.11 9.41 -0.24
C ASN A 17 1.13 10.37 0.40
N SER A 18 1.32 10.30 1.72
CA SER A 18 2.31 11.11 2.43
C SER A 18 3.75 10.75 2.07
N LEU A 19 4.07 9.45 1.94
CA LEU A 19 5.40 9.00 1.53
C LEU A 19 5.72 9.43 0.09
N ILE A 20 4.75 9.41 -0.81
CA ILE A 20 4.91 9.88 -2.19
C ILE A 20 5.20 11.39 -2.19
N THR A 21 4.38 12.20 -1.49
CA THR A 21 4.55 13.67 -1.49
C THR A 21 5.83 14.12 -0.79
N LYS A 22 6.36 13.35 0.18
CA LYS A 22 7.64 13.65 0.85
C LYS A 22 8.87 13.24 0.04
N ARG A 23 8.79 12.20 -0.79
CA ARG A 23 9.93 11.66 -1.55
C ARG A 23 10.03 12.17 -2.99
N VAL A 24 9.01 12.84 -3.49
CA VAL A 24 8.90 13.27 -4.89
C VAL A 24 8.79 14.80 -4.96
N THR A 25 9.45 15.41 -5.95
CA THR A 25 9.38 16.86 -6.15
C THR A 25 7.96 17.29 -6.58
N GLN A 26 7.52 18.51 -6.23
CA GLN A 26 6.17 19.02 -6.54
C GLN A 26 5.77 18.90 -8.03
N ARG A 27 6.75 18.89 -8.94
CA ARG A 27 6.54 18.77 -10.38
C ARG A 27 6.19 17.35 -10.84
N GLU A 28 6.58 16.33 -10.08
CA GLU A 28 6.44 14.91 -10.43
C GLU A 28 5.37 14.19 -9.59
N THR A 29 4.95 14.79 -8.47
CA THR A 29 3.94 14.25 -7.55
C THR A 29 2.65 13.83 -8.26
N GLY A 30 2.14 14.63 -9.20
CA GLY A 30 0.94 14.29 -9.97
C GLY A 30 1.10 13.02 -10.83
N GLY A 31 2.27 12.83 -11.43
CA GLY A 31 2.59 11.64 -12.23
C GLY A 31 2.68 10.38 -11.37
N ILE A 32 3.38 10.45 -10.23
CA ILE A 32 3.51 9.31 -9.31
C ILE A 32 2.17 8.95 -8.66
N LEU A 33 1.37 9.93 -8.25
CA LEU A 33 0.01 9.69 -7.74
C LEU A 33 -0.91 9.09 -8.82
N GLY A 34 -0.75 9.51 -10.07
CA GLY A 34 -1.45 8.91 -11.22
C GLY A 34 -1.10 7.44 -11.41
N ILE A 35 0.20 7.09 -11.38
CA ILE A 35 0.68 5.70 -11.45
C ILE A 35 0.14 4.87 -10.28
N SER A 36 0.22 5.39 -9.06
CA SER A 36 -0.33 4.72 -7.88
C SER A 36 -1.84 4.46 -8.02
N SER A 37 -2.58 5.43 -8.53
CA SER A 37 -4.03 5.30 -8.76
C SER A 37 -4.34 4.28 -9.87
N ALA A 38 -3.53 4.23 -10.93
CA ALA A 38 -3.67 3.24 -11.99
C ALA A 38 -3.44 1.81 -11.47
N PHE A 39 -2.40 1.61 -10.65
CA PHE A 39 -2.16 0.31 -10.00
C PHE A 39 -3.30 -0.08 -9.06
N LEU A 40 -3.83 0.87 -8.29
CA LEU A 40 -4.99 0.61 -7.42
C LEU A 40 -6.23 0.22 -8.23
N SER A 41 -6.48 0.91 -9.34
CA SER A 41 -7.58 0.59 -10.25
C SER A 41 -7.42 -0.81 -10.87
N ALA A 42 -6.21 -1.13 -11.34
CA ALA A 42 -5.89 -2.46 -11.86
C ALA A 42 -6.06 -3.55 -10.79
N ALA A 43 -5.61 -3.31 -9.56
CA ALA A 43 -5.79 -4.24 -8.45
C ALA A 43 -7.27 -4.47 -8.15
N ASN A 44 -8.09 -3.41 -8.12
CA ASN A 44 -9.54 -3.52 -7.91
C ASN A 44 -10.26 -4.25 -9.04
N ALA A 45 -9.76 -4.17 -10.28
CA ALA A 45 -10.29 -4.92 -11.41
C ALA A 45 -9.86 -6.39 -11.41
N LEU A 46 -8.59 -6.67 -11.09
CA LEU A 46 -8.02 -8.01 -11.12
C LEU A 46 -8.39 -8.86 -9.90
N ALA A 47 -8.53 -8.25 -8.72
CA ALA A 47 -8.85 -8.94 -7.48
C ALA A 47 -10.13 -9.80 -7.56
N PRO A 48 -11.29 -9.30 -8.05
CA PRO A 48 -12.48 -10.14 -8.21
C PRO A 48 -12.33 -11.19 -9.31
N LEU A 49 -11.55 -10.90 -10.37
CA LEU A 49 -11.27 -11.87 -11.43
C LEU A 49 -10.50 -13.09 -10.90
N ILE A 50 -9.40 -12.83 -10.20
CA ILE A 50 -8.54 -13.86 -9.61
C ILE A 50 -9.28 -14.55 -8.46
N GLY A 51 -9.91 -13.79 -7.57
CA GLY A 51 -10.67 -14.32 -6.44
C GLY A 51 -11.84 -15.19 -6.89
N GLY A 52 -12.57 -14.78 -7.94
CA GLY A 52 -13.67 -15.53 -8.52
C GLY A 52 -13.20 -16.81 -9.24
N ALA A 53 -12.06 -16.77 -9.92
CA ALA A 53 -11.46 -17.96 -10.52
C ALA A 53 -11.05 -18.99 -9.46
N ILE A 54 -10.39 -18.54 -8.39
CA ILE A 54 -9.99 -19.40 -7.25
C ILE A 54 -11.23 -19.95 -6.53
N PHE A 55 -12.25 -19.12 -6.33
CA PHE A 55 -13.52 -19.52 -5.72
C PHE A 55 -14.18 -20.66 -6.51
N GLN A 56 -14.24 -20.55 -7.84
CA GLN A 56 -14.84 -21.57 -8.69
C GLN A 56 -14.05 -22.88 -8.69
N ALA A 57 -12.72 -22.83 -8.64
CA ALA A 57 -11.87 -24.01 -8.70
C ALA A 57 -11.78 -24.78 -7.38
N MET A 58 -11.74 -24.07 -6.24
CA MET A 58 -11.38 -24.66 -4.93
C MET A 58 -12.41 -24.37 -3.82
N GLY A 59 -13.53 -23.73 -4.17
CA GLY A 59 -14.64 -23.43 -3.26
C GLY A 59 -14.45 -22.14 -2.45
N ALA A 60 -15.41 -21.87 -1.57
CA ALA A 60 -15.57 -20.58 -0.92
C ALA A 60 -14.42 -20.17 0.02
N THR A 61 -13.72 -21.13 0.61
CA THR A 61 -12.64 -20.85 1.58
C THR A 61 -11.33 -20.48 0.89
N ALA A 62 -11.10 -20.93 -0.34
CA ALA A 62 -9.82 -20.79 -1.02
C ALA A 62 -9.38 -19.34 -1.29
N PRO A 63 -10.27 -18.40 -1.71
CA PRO A 63 -9.89 -17.00 -1.88
C PRO A 63 -9.40 -16.36 -0.59
N PHE A 64 -10.01 -16.68 0.56
CA PHE A 64 -9.61 -16.12 1.85
C PHE A 64 -8.20 -16.57 2.26
N ILE A 65 -7.89 -17.85 2.08
CA ILE A 65 -6.56 -18.40 2.36
C ILE A 65 -5.53 -17.77 1.41
N PHE A 66 -5.85 -17.66 0.13
CA PHE A 66 -4.97 -17.05 -0.87
C PHE A 66 -4.64 -15.58 -0.52
N TRP A 67 -5.65 -14.75 -0.27
CA TRP A 67 -5.44 -13.34 0.10
C TRP A 67 -4.71 -13.20 1.45
N GLY A 68 -5.01 -14.08 2.41
CA GLY A 68 -4.32 -14.12 3.70
C GLY A 68 -2.83 -14.45 3.56
N LEU A 69 -2.50 -15.47 2.76
CA LEU A 69 -1.11 -15.83 2.48
C LEU A 69 -0.38 -14.72 1.73
N LEU A 70 -1.03 -14.11 0.73
CA LEU A 70 -0.46 -13.00 -0.02
C LEU A 70 -0.13 -11.83 0.93
N MET A 71 -1.02 -11.47 1.84
CA MET A 71 -0.76 -10.44 2.84
C MET A 71 0.36 -10.81 3.82
N ALA A 72 0.45 -12.07 4.25
CA ALA A 72 1.54 -12.54 5.10
C ALA A 72 2.90 -12.41 4.39
N VAL A 73 2.98 -12.75 3.10
CA VAL A 73 4.20 -12.58 2.29
C VAL A 73 4.56 -11.10 2.15
N LEU A 74 3.60 -10.24 1.85
CA LEU A 74 3.82 -8.79 1.77
C LEU A 74 4.31 -8.23 3.10
N LEU A 75 3.75 -8.67 4.23
CA LEU A 75 4.22 -8.28 5.55
C LEU A 75 5.66 -8.74 5.80
N ALA A 76 6.01 -9.98 5.46
CA ALA A 76 7.37 -10.49 5.61
C ALA A 76 8.38 -9.71 4.74
N LEU A 77 8.00 -9.37 3.51
CA LEU A 77 8.82 -8.53 2.62
C LEU A 77 8.95 -7.11 3.18
N ALA A 78 7.85 -6.50 3.64
CA ALA A 78 7.86 -5.20 4.26
C ALA A 78 8.82 -5.16 5.47
N LEU A 79 8.73 -6.13 6.38
CA LEU A 79 9.61 -6.22 7.54
C LEU A 79 11.09 -6.43 7.17
N ARG A 80 11.39 -7.08 6.04
CA ARG A 80 12.77 -7.31 5.60
C ARG A 80 13.37 -6.16 4.79
N TRP A 81 12.56 -5.43 4.04
CA TRP A 81 13.04 -4.46 3.05
C TRP A 81 12.70 -3.01 3.41
N ILE A 82 11.67 -2.76 4.21
CA ILE A 82 11.37 -1.43 4.73
C ILE A 82 12.31 -1.20 5.93
N THR A 83 13.47 -0.62 5.64
CA THR A 83 14.23 0.11 6.67
C THR A 83 13.36 1.29 7.09
N ALA A 84 13.07 1.42 8.39
CA ALA A 84 12.36 2.57 8.94
C ALA A 84 13.05 3.84 8.42
N GLY A 85 12.33 4.57 7.56
CA GLY A 85 12.89 5.73 6.87
C GLY A 85 13.35 6.75 7.90
N ALA A 86 14.61 7.13 7.79
CA ALA A 86 15.24 8.22 8.52
C ALA A 86 14.42 9.52 8.44
N GLU A 87 13.53 9.74 9.42
CA GLU A 87 12.86 11.03 9.65
C GLU A 87 13.30 11.67 10.98
N GLU A 88 14.47 11.28 11.51
CA GLU A 88 15.19 12.02 12.55
C GLU A 88 16.25 12.94 11.92
N MET A 89 15.88 13.81 10.98
CA MET A 89 16.65 15.03 10.79
C MET A 89 15.79 16.20 11.27
N PRO A 90 16.09 16.74 12.47
CA PRO A 90 15.54 18.00 12.92
C PRO A 90 15.69 19.05 11.81
N PRO A 91 14.72 19.96 11.65
CA PRO A 91 14.84 21.04 10.69
C PRO A 91 16.17 21.75 10.92
N ALA A 92 16.98 21.88 9.85
CA ALA A 92 18.23 22.61 9.90
C ALA A 92 17.98 23.99 10.52
N PRO A 93 18.85 24.46 11.45
CA PRO A 93 18.66 25.74 12.10
C PRO A 93 18.53 26.81 11.03
N GLN A 94 17.35 27.44 10.97
CA GLN A 94 17.10 28.60 10.13
C GLN A 94 18.05 29.69 10.59
N SER A 95 19.17 29.83 9.89
CA SER A 95 20.14 30.89 10.11
C SER A 95 19.45 32.21 9.83
N ALA A 96 19.38 33.02 10.88
CA ALA A 96 18.97 34.40 10.89
C ALA A 96 19.44 35.18 9.65
N THR A 97 18.51 35.88 9.01
CA THR A 97 18.66 37.24 8.45
C THR A 97 17.28 37.82 8.22
#